data_AF-N8Y575-F1
#
_entry.id   AF-N8Y575-F1
#
_cell.length_a   1.000
_cell.length_b   1.000
_cell.length_c   1.000
_cell.angle_alpha   90.00
_cell.angle_beta   90.00
_cell.angle_gamma   90.00
#
_symmetry.space_group_name_H-M   'P 1'
#
loop_
_entity.id
_entity.type
_entity.pdbx_description
1 polymer ?
#
loop_
_entity_poly.entity_id
_entity_poly.type
_entity_poly.pdbx_seq_one_letter_code
_entity_poly.pdbx_strand_id
1 'polypeptide(L)'
;MTNITKILANEAGIRYQGVEDKSSQAGSYPVIGMIAGYFKRGRFDKPMLINRQNIKAQLGCDVENPYYLAVADVLAAGVPSVHVVRLNPAPQPQPEPQPQPEPQPEPPAPTPGGDLEAPIEIQKFDYAVIRYRWTAQSGRDLDTRTLISQPPRNVKVGWNFSSNDDVFLKWGGDNTADGVEAVLIDVKALQQNYPNIQEFLIQMRAFWYSSQGTGQVTLEFESYKNGSMTQSGYDFINTGGQRIQWLSTQVYCYDTVRGDGALLATLTYNPSENTGQLA
;
A
#
# COMPACT_ATOMS: atom_id res chain seq x y z
N MET A 1 -38.95 65.76 -12.20
CA MET A 1 -39.17 66.72 -11.11
C MET A 1 -39.97 65.97 -10.03
N THR A 2 -39.56 65.78 -8.79
CA THR A 2 -38.44 66.28 -7.98
C THR A 2 -38.38 65.38 -6.73
N ASN A 3 -37.19 65.20 -6.14
CA ASN A 3 -36.90 64.45 -4.91
C ASN A 3 -37.69 64.93 -3.67
N ILE A 4 -37.71 64.14 -2.57
CA ILE A 4 -37.44 64.52 -1.15
C ILE A 4 -37.62 63.27 -0.26
N THR A 5 -36.55 62.58 0.13
CA THR A 5 -35.72 62.62 1.38
C THR A 5 -36.22 61.72 2.52
N LYS A 6 -35.41 60.69 2.82
CA LYS A 6 -35.45 59.87 4.04
C LYS A 6 -34.68 60.61 5.13
N ILE A 7 -35.31 60.93 6.26
CA ILE A 7 -34.77 60.96 7.64
C ILE A 7 -35.85 61.62 8.52
N LEU A 8 -36.51 60.82 9.36
CA LEU A 8 -37.55 61.22 10.31
C LEU A 8 -36.98 61.71 11.66
N ALA A 9 -35.70 62.10 11.70
CA ALA A 9 -34.96 62.25 12.95
C ALA A 9 -35.14 63.60 13.67
N ASN A 10 -36.15 64.42 13.35
CA ASN A 10 -36.20 65.79 13.90
C ASN A 10 -37.58 66.33 14.33
N GLU A 11 -38.53 65.49 14.73
CA GLU A 11 -39.75 65.97 15.41
C GLU A 11 -39.65 65.83 16.93
N ALA A 12 -39.81 66.95 17.64
CA ALA A 12 -39.78 67.00 19.09
C ALA A 12 -41.09 66.46 19.69
N GLY A 13 -41.01 65.38 20.47
CA GLY A 13 -42.07 65.01 21.41
C GLY A 13 -42.63 63.58 21.32
N ILE A 14 -42.21 62.74 20.37
CA ILE A 14 -42.69 61.36 20.31
C ILE A 14 -41.62 60.41 20.85
N ARG A 15 -41.89 59.85 22.05
CA ARG A 15 -41.13 58.74 22.63
C ARG A 15 -41.37 57.49 21.79
N TYR A 16 -40.41 57.17 20.92
CA TYR A 16 -40.39 55.90 20.21
C TYR A 16 -39.98 54.78 21.19
N GLN A 17 -40.93 53.92 21.59
CA GLN A 17 -40.64 52.60 22.15
C GLN A 17 -40.51 51.60 20.99
N GLY A 18 -39.40 51.68 20.25
CA GLY A 18 -39.00 50.59 19.37
C GLY A 18 -38.30 49.53 20.20
N VAL A 19 -38.68 48.26 20.00
CA VAL A 19 -37.75 47.17 20.26
C VAL A 19 -36.54 47.44 19.38
N GLU A 20 -35.39 47.75 19.99
CA GLU A 20 -34.13 47.78 19.25
C GLU A 20 -33.88 46.37 18.74
N ASP A 21 -34.03 46.19 17.43
CA ASP A 21 -33.55 44.99 16.78
C ASP A 21 -32.02 45.01 16.81
N LYS A 22 -31.46 44.20 17.71
CA LYS A 22 -30.01 43.98 17.82
C LYS A 22 -29.45 43.09 16.70
N SER A 23 -30.24 42.76 15.67
CA SER A 23 -29.78 42.02 14.49
C SER A 23 -28.79 42.76 13.60
N SER A 24 -28.36 43.97 13.97
CA SER A 24 -27.33 44.71 13.23
C SER A 24 -26.36 45.46 14.14
N GLN A 25 -25.76 44.75 15.11
CA GLN A 25 -24.44 45.19 15.56
C GLN A 25 -23.45 44.99 14.41
N ALA A 26 -22.82 46.09 13.99
CA ALA A 26 -21.72 46.11 13.04
C ALA A 26 -20.50 45.37 13.60
N GLY A 27 -20.53 44.05 13.47
CA GLY A 27 -19.38 43.17 13.49
C GLY A 27 -19.50 42.31 12.24
N SER A 28 -18.41 42.14 11.50
CA SER A 28 -18.38 41.25 10.34
C SER A 28 -18.95 39.90 10.78
N TYR A 29 -20.15 39.54 10.32
CA TYR A 29 -20.65 38.18 10.49
C TYR A 29 -19.58 37.28 9.87
N PRO A 30 -18.90 36.39 10.63
CA PRO A 30 -18.05 35.42 9.97
C PRO A 30 -18.98 34.64 9.06
N VAL A 31 -18.67 34.56 7.77
CA VAL A 31 -19.45 33.74 6.85
C VAL A 31 -19.31 32.30 7.34
N ILE A 32 -20.37 31.80 7.98
CA ILE A 32 -20.52 30.44 8.49
C ILE A 32 -20.78 29.54 7.28
N GLY A 33 -19.71 29.25 6.54
CA GLY A 33 -19.70 28.24 5.49
C GLY A 33 -18.87 27.05 5.95
N MET A 34 -19.51 25.88 6.07
CA MET A 34 -18.82 24.61 6.26
C MET A 34 -18.88 23.82 4.96
N ILE A 35 -17.73 23.48 4.40
CA ILE A 35 -17.63 22.60 3.24
C ILE A 35 -17.29 21.20 3.74
N ALA A 36 -18.20 20.26 3.53
CA ALA A 36 -17.95 18.85 3.78
C ALA A 36 -17.66 18.15 2.45
N GLY A 37 -16.61 17.33 2.41
CA GLY A 37 -16.21 16.69 1.16
C GLY A 37 -15.10 15.66 1.35
N TYR A 38 -14.76 15.00 0.25
CA TYR A 38 -13.64 14.08 0.20
C TYR A 38 -12.36 14.87 -0.06
N PHE A 39 -11.40 14.75 0.84
CA PHE A 39 -10.09 15.39 0.73
C PHE A 39 -9.00 14.35 0.98
N LYS A 40 -7.78 14.57 0.49
CA LYS A 40 -6.64 13.64 0.73
C LYS A 40 -6.22 13.65 2.20
N ARG A 41 -6.32 14.82 2.84
CA ARG A 41 -6.00 15.06 4.25
C ARG A 41 -7.08 15.94 4.89
N GLY A 42 -7.08 16.03 6.20
CA GLY A 42 -8.08 16.80 6.95
C GLY A 42 -8.65 16.01 8.12
N ARG A 43 -9.45 16.68 8.94
CA ARG A 43 -10.05 16.08 10.14
C ARG A 43 -11.43 15.53 9.82
N PHE A 44 -11.70 14.35 10.38
CA PHE A 44 -12.98 13.65 10.25
C PHE A 44 -13.93 13.96 11.40
N ASP A 45 -13.40 14.41 12.53
CA ASP A 45 -14.11 14.47 13.81
C ASP A 45 -14.59 15.88 14.18
N LYS A 46 -13.95 16.93 13.64
CA LYS A 46 -14.39 18.32 13.78
C LYS A 46 -13.99 19.15 12.56
N PRO A 47 -14.71 20.25 12.26
CA PRO A 47 -14.32 21.19 11.23
C PRO A 47 -12.94 21.81 11.52
N MET A 48 -12.15 21.98 10.46
CA MET A 48 -10.88 22.72 10.51
C MET A 48 -10.96 24.00 9.69
N LEU A 49 -10.26 25.04 10.13
CA LEU A 49 -10.23 26.33 9.45
C LEU A 49 -9.16 26.33 8.35
N ILE A 50 -9.60 26.55 7.11
CA ILE A 50 -8.79 26.53 5.90
C ILE A 50 -8.70 27.93 5.30
N ASN A 51 -7.49 28.35 4.91
CA ASN A 51 -7.17 29.62 4.27
C ASN A 51 -6.19 29.39 3.09
N ARG A 52 -5.90 30.43 2.32
CA ARG A 52 -5.02 30.32 1.12
C ARG A 52 -3.62 29.80 1.42
N GLN A 53 -3.10 30.01 2.62
CA GLN A 53 -1.74 29.61 3.00
C GLN A 53 -1.69 28.14 3.44
N ASN A 54 -2.74 27.65 4.11
CA ASN A 54 -2.73 26.33 4.73
C ASN A 54 -3.45 25.24 3.91
N ILE A 55 -4.25 25.61 2.89
CA ILE A 55 -5.08 24.68 2.12
C ILE A 55 -4.31 23.46 1.58
N LYS A 56 -3.13 23.68 1.00
CA LYS A 56 -2.28 22.59 0.45
C LYS A 56 -1.77 21.65 1.55
N ALA A 57 -1.36 22.20 2.69
CA ALA A 57 -0.81 21.43 3.79
C ALA A 57 -1.89 20.62 4.54
N GLN A 58 -3.05 21.23 4.76
CA GLN A 58 -4.11 20.70 5.61
C GLN A 58 -5.08 19.76 4.85
N LEU A 59 -5.41 20.05 3.59
CA LEU A 59 -6.32 19.23 2.79
C LEU A 59 -5.61 18.29 1.80
N GLY A 60 -4.33 18.56 1.51
CA GLY A 60 -3.57 17.89 0.45
C GLY A 60 -3.89 18.50 -0.92
N CYS A 61 -2.88 18.78 -1.73
CA CYS A 61 -3.07 19.35 -3.07
C CYS A 61 -3.72 18.31 -4.00
N ASP A 62 -4.90 18.63 -4.53
CA ASP A 62 -5.63 17.72 -5.40
C ASP A 62 -6.43 18.48 -6.47
N VAL A 63 -5.79 18.71 -7.62
CA VAL A 63 -6.37 19.52 -8.70
C VAL A 63 -7.49 18.82 -9.46
N GLU A 64 -7.63 17.50 -9.32
CA GLU A 64 -8.68 16.71 -9.99
C GLU A 64 -9.95 16.58 -9.13
N ASN A 65 -9.89 17.00 -7.87
CA ASN A 65 -10.98 16.79 -6.92
C ASN A 65 -11.93 18.02 -6.87
N PRO A 66 -13.23 17.84 -7.18
CA PRO A 66 -14.19 18.94 -7.21
C PRO A 66 -14.38 19.60 -5.83
N TYR A 67 -14.25 18.86 -4.73
CA TYR A 67 -14.34 19.42 -3.37
C TYR A 67 -13.14 20.29 -3.03
N TYR A 68 -11.94 19.89 -3.46
CA TYR A 68 -10.73 20.69 -3.28
C TYR A 68 -10.80 21.99 -4.09
N LEU A 69 -11.25 21.89 -5.35
CA LEU A 69 -11.46 23.05 -6.22
C LEU A 69 -12.51 24.00 -5.64
N ALA A 70 -13.63 23.51 -5.10
CA ALA A 70 -14.64 24.35 -4.47
C ALA A 70 -14.07 25.17 -3.30
N VAL A 71 -13.24 24.58 -2.44
CA VAL A 71 -12.57 25.31 -1.35
C VAL A 71 -11.56 26.32 -1.93
N ALA A 72 -10.80 25.93 -2.95
CA ALA A 72 -9.82 26.81 -3.60
C ALA A 72 -10.50 28.01 -4.27
N ASP A 73 -11.61 27.82 -4.97
CA ASP A 73 -12.38 28.84 -5.65
C ASP A 73 -13.03 29.81 -4.67
N VAL A 74 -13.57 29.32 -3.56
CA VAL A 74 -14.12 30.19 -2.50
C VAL A 74 -13.02 31.07 -1.90
N LEU A 75 -11.85 30.51 -1.64
CA LEU A 75 -10.71 31.30 -1.18
C LEU A 75 -10.23 32.26 -2.28
N ALA A 76 -10.23 31.86 -3.56
CA ALA A 76 -9.85 32.68 -4.70
C ALA A 76 -10.81 33.87 -4.91
N ALA A 77 -12.11 33.68 -4.66
CA ALA A 77 -13.15 34.69 -4.69
C ALA A 77 -13.04 35.75 -3.58
N GLY A 78 -12.09 35.59 -2.65
CA GLY A 78 -11.76 36.59 -1.64
C GLY A 78 -12.26 36.28 -0.24
N VAL A 79 -12.79 35.07 0.00
CA VAL A 79 -13.15 34.63 1.36
C VAL A 79 -11.85 34.34 2.15
N PRO A 80 -11.66 34.93 3.34
CA PRO A 80 -10.41 34.83 4.09
C PRO A 80 -10.16 33.42 4.64
N SER A 81 -11.21 32.73 5.07
CA SER A 81 -11.14 31.37 5.58
C SER A 81 -12.48 30.63 5.54
N VAL A 82 -12.44 29.31 5.44
CA VAL A 82 -13.61 28.42 5.38
C VAL A 82 -13.44 27.26 6.34
N HIS A 83 -14.52 26.80 6.97
CA HIS A 83 -14.49 25.57 7.78
C HIS A 83 -14.66 24.34 6.89
N VAL A 84 -13.79 23.34 7.04
CA VAL A 84 -13.80 22.13 6.23
C VAL A 84 -13.85 20.89 7.11
N VAL A 85 -14.74 19.96 6.80
CA VAL A 85 -14.78 18.61 7.40
C VAL A 85 -14.50 17.58 6.31
N ARG A 86 -13.58 16.67 6.58
CA ARG A 86 -13.32 15.55 5.70
C ARG A 86 -14.36 14.46 5.96
N LEU A 87 -15.06 14.05 4.92
CA LEU A 87 -15.94 12.90 4.97
C LEU A 87 -15.14 11.63 4.74
N ASN A 88 -15.48 10.56 5.45
CA ASN A 88 -14.99 9.24 5.11
C ASN A 88 -15.66 8.84 3.79
N PRO A 89 -14.92 8.51 2.72
CA PRO A 89 -15.55 7.89 1.56
C PRO A 89 -16.38 6.71 2.06
N ALA A 90 -17.67 6.71 1.73
CA ALA A 90 -18.40 5.46 1.68
C ALA A 90 -17.52 4.51 0.85
N PRO A 91 -17.41 3.22 1.20
CA PRO A 91 -16.63 2.27 0.41
C PRO A 91 -17.04 2.48 -1.04
N GLN A 92 -16.13 3.08 -1.83
CA GLN A 92 -16.41 3.31 -3.23
C GLN A 92 -16.66 1.92 -3.80
N PRO A 93 -17.67 1.72 -4.66
CA PRO A 93 -17.69 0.52 -5.48
C PRO A 93 -16.29 0.46 -6.09
N GLN A 94 -15.51 -0.56 -5.74
CA GLN A 94 -14.19 -0.74 -6.34
C GLN A 94 -14.41 -0.61 -7.85
N PRO A 95 -13.52 0.09 -8.59
CA PRO A 95 -13.54 -0.01 -10.03
C PRO A 95 -13.70 -1.49 -10.36
N GLU A 96 -14.71 -1.85 -11.16
CA GLU A 96 -14.81 -3.23 -11.64
C GLU A 96 -13.40 -3.60 -12.09
N PRO A 97 -12.81 -4.68 -11.55
CA PRO A 97 -11.47 -5.06 -11.91
C PRO A 97 -11.42 -5.05 -13.44
N GLN A 98 -10.51 -4.25 -14.01
CA GLN A 98 -10.19 -4.39 -15.44
C GLN A 98 -10.09 -5.88 -15.70
N PRO A 99 -10.73 -6.41 -16.77
CA PRO A 99 -10.80 -7.85 -16.99
C PRO A 99 -9.41 -8.42 -16.78
N GLN A 100 -9.28 -9.09 -15.63
CA GLN A 100 -8.08 -9.78 -15.25
C GLN A 100 -7.86 -10.74 -16.42
N PRO A 101 -6.62 -10.90 -16.95
CA PRO A 101 -6.34 -12.03 -17.82
C PRO A 101 -7.01 -13.23 -17.17
N GLU A 102 -7.88 -13.92 -17.93
CA GLU A 102 -8.77 -14.94 -17.38
C GLU A 102 -8.06 -15.71 -16.28
N PRO A 103 -8.66 -15.84 -15.07
CA PRO A 103 -8.01 -16.55 -13.98
C PRO A 103 -7.59 -17.90 -14.53
N GLN A 104 -6.29 -18.06 -14.69
CA GLN A 104 -5.74 -19.32 -15.12
C GLN A 104 -6.28 -20.35 -14.12
N PRO A 105 -6.88 -21.46 -14.60
CA PRO A 105 -7.65 -22.38 -13.76
C PRO A 105 -6.94 -22.59 -12.43
N GLU A 106 -7.66 -22.30 -11.34
CA GLU A 106 -7.15 -22.59 -10.00
C GLU A 106 -6.69 -24.05 -9.98
N PRO A 107 -5.41 -24.31 -9.67
CA PRO A 107 -4.98 -25.66 -9.34
C PRO A 107 -5.91 -26.20 -8.25
N PRO A 108 -6.21 -27.50 -8.25
CA PRO A 108 -7.01 -28.10 -7.19
C PRO A 108 -6.41 -27.73 -5.84
N ALA A 109 -7.28 -27.33 -4.90
CA ALA A 109 -6.89 -26.93 -3.55
C ALA A 109 -5.92 -27.96 -2.95
N PRO A 110 -4.86 -27.55 -2.23
CA PRO A 110 -4.08 -28.49 -1.45
C PRO A 110 -5.02 -29.13 -0.42
N THR A 111 -5.07 -30.46 -0.46
CA THR A 111 -5.88 -31.29 0.44
C THR A 111 -5.56 -30.93 1.89
N PRO A 112 -6.55 -30.61 2.75
CA PRO A 112 -6.32 -30.47 4.18
C PRO A 112 -5.80 -31.81 4.73
N GLY A 113 -4.69 -31.75 5.46
CA GLY A 113 -3.91 -32.90 5.91
C GLY A 113 -4.74 -34.05 6.48
N GLY A 114 -4.45 -35.24 5.96
CA GLY A 114 -4.90 -36.53 6.47
C GLY A 114 -3.87 -37.58 6.05
N ASP A 115 -3.13 -38.06 7.05
CA ASP A 115 -2.33 -39.28 7.09
C ASP A 115 -1.14 -39.42 6.11
N LEU A 116 0.06 -39.29 6.67
CA LEU A 116 1.40 -39.42 6.07
C LEU A 116 1.79 -38.26 5.13
N GLU A 117 2.47 -37.24 5.71
CA GLU A 117 3.03 -36.09 4.98
C GLU A 117 3.97 -36.53 3.86
N ALA A 118 3.43 -36.65 2.64
CA ALA A 118 4.26 -36.62 1.45
C ALA A 118 4.91 -35.23 1.37
N PRO A 119 6.23 -35.14 1.10
CA PRO A 119 6.89 -33.84 0.95
C PRO A 119 6.19 -33.03 -0.14
N ILE A 120 6.04 -31.72 0.09
CA ILE A 120 5.46 -30.81 -0.91
C ILE A 120 6.47 -30.72 -2.07
N GLU A 121 6.21 -31.48 -3.13
CA GLU A 121 7.07 -31.48 -4.31
C GLU A 121 6.85 -30.21 -5.15
N ILE A 122 7.97 -29.59 -5.52
CA ILE A 122 7.98 -28.42 -6.40
C ILE A 122 8.04 -28.86 -7.86
N GLN A 123 7.05 -28.43 -8.65
CA GLN A 123 6.97 -28.74 -10.09
C GLN A 123 8.01 -27.95 -10.91
N LYS A 124 8.21 -28.29 -12.19
CA LYS A 124 9.11 -27.52 -13.09
C LYS A 124 8.57 -26.12 -13.41
N PHE A 125 9.41 -25.10 -13.24
CA PHE A 125 9.08 -23.70 -13.56
C PHE A 125 10.31 -22.93 -14.07
N ASP A 126 10.07 -21.75 -14.66
CA ASP A 126 11.12 -20.83 -15.14
C ASP A 126 11.33 -19.67 -14.16
N TYR A 127 10.25 -19.19 -13.54
CA TYR A 127 10.23 -18.09 -12.57
C TYR A 127 9.52 -18.49 -11.29
N ALA A 128 9.97 -17.97 -10.15
CA ALA A 128 9.23 -18.04 -8.90
C ALA A 128 9.16 -16.68 -8.22
N VAL A 129 8.06 -16.40 -7.54
CA VAL A 129 7.90 -15.23 -6.69
C VAL A 129 7.71 -15.72 -5.26
N ILE A 130 8.62 -15.32 -4.38
CA ILE A 130 8.46 -15.49 -2.94
C ILE A 130 7.83 -14.22 -2.39
N ARG A 131 6.74 -14.34 -1.64
CA ARG A 131 6.10 -13.20 -0.96
C ARG A 131 6.14 -13.39 0.54
N TYR A 132 6.62 -12.36 1.21
CA TYR A 132 6.56 -12.19 2.65
C TYR A 132 5.34 -11.33 2.92
N ARG A 133 4.27 -11.91 3.48
CA ARG A 133 3.08 -11.17 3.88
C ARG A 133 2.99 -11.07 5.38
N TRP A 134 2.66 -9.89 5.89
CA TRP A 134 2.41 -9.67 7.30
C TRP A 134 1.31 -8.64 7.50
N THR A 135 0.66 -8.71 8.67
CA THR A 135 -0.38 -7.75 9.06
C THR A 135 0.18 -6.76 10.07
N ALA A 136 -0.58 -5.69 10.35
CA ALA A 136 -0.24 -4.75 11.41
C ALA A 136 -0.15 -5.40 12.82
N GLN A 137 -0.73 -6.60 13.02
CA GLN A 137 -0.59 -7.35 14.28
C GLN A 137 0.73 -8.14 14.33
N SER A 138 1.21 -8.61 13.18
CA SER A 138 2.49 -9.31 13.06
C SER A 138 3.67 -8.44 13.45
N GLY A 139 3.63 -7.18 13.04
CA GLY A 139 4.69 -6.22 13.22
C GLY A 139 4.61 -5.14 12.15
N ARG A 140 5.68 -4.35 12.06
CA ARG A 140 5.83 -3.27 11.09
C ARG A 140 7.25 -3.27 10.55
N ASP A 141 7.37 -3.06 9.25
CA ASP A 141 8.66 -2.89 8.56
C ASP A 141 9.50 -4.17 8.62
N LEU A 142 9.03 -5.21 7.92
CA LEU A 142 9.73 -6.49 7.81
C LEU A 142 10.77 -6.40 6.69
N ASP A 143 12.05 -6.34 7.08
CA ASP A 143 13.15 -6.30 6.13
C ASP A 143 13.52 -7.70 5.65
N THR A 144 13.33 -7.94 4.36
CA THR A 144 13.68 -9.22 3.71
C THR A 144 15.19 -9.32 3.39
N ARG A 145 15.69 -10.57 3.36
CA ARG A 145 17.11 -10.93 3.25
C ARG A 145 17.31 -12.21 2.41
N THR A 146 16.64 -12.31 1.28
CA THR A 146 16.71 -13.50 0.43
C THR A 146 18.08 -13.63 -0.24
N LEU A 147 18.62 -14.85 -0.32
CA LEU A 147 19.91 -15.11 -0.95
C LEU A 147 19.98 -16.52 -1.55
N ILE A 148 20.79 -16.69 -2.59
CA ILE A 148 21.13 -18.02 -3.13
C ILE A 148 22.38 -18.54 -2.42
N SER A 149 22.23 -19.66 -1.71
CA SER A 149 23.30 -20.35 -1.01
C SER A 149 24.00 -21.39 -1.88
N GLN A 150 23.29 -21.97 -2.85
CA GLN A 150 23.87 -22.89 -3.83
C GLN A 150 23.35 -22.54 -5.24
N PRO A 151 24.24 -22.21 -6.20
CA PRO A 151 25.68 -21.97 -6.00
C PRO A 151 25.89 -20.78 -5.04
N PRO A 152 27.00 -20.72 -4.28
CA PRO A 152 27.23 -19.64 -3.34
C PRO A 152 27.47 -18.33 -4.09
N ARG A 153 26.56 -17.36 -3.92
CA ARG A 153 26.65 -16.05 -4.57
C ARG A 153 27.15 -14.94 -3.65
N ASN A 154 26.98 -15.10 -2.35
CA ASN A 154 27.31 -14.09 -1.32
C ASN A 154 26.61 -12.72 -1.55
N VAL A 155 25.48 -12.71 -2.27
CA VAL A 155 24.65 -11.53 -2.48
C VAL A 155 23.31 -11.77 -1.81
N LYS A 156 22.94 -10.84 -0.91
CA LYS A 156 21.62 -10.79 -0.27
C LYS A 156 20.81 -9.69 -0.95
N VAL A 157 19.55 -9.97 -1.26
CA VAL A 157 18.63 -8.95 -1.74
C VAL A 157 17.72 -8.46 -0.64
N GLY A 158 17.50 -7.15 -0.57
CA GLY A 158 16.67 -6.49 0.44
C GLY A 158 17.20 -5.12 0.87
N TRP A 159 16.48 -4.45 1.78
CA TRP A 159 16.82 -3.10 2.26
C TRP A 159 18.23 -2.99 2.81
N ASN A 160 19.00 -1.95 2.44
CA ASN A 160 20.40 -1.77 2.89
C ASN A 160 21.38 -2.90 2.46
N PHE A 161 20.97 -3.78 1.55
CA PHE A 161 21.84 -4.67 0.76
C PHE A 161 21.61 -4.39 -0.74
N SER A 162 21.74 -5.40 -1.60
CA SER A 162 21.53 -5.25 -3.03
C SER A 162 20.04 -5.28 -3.37
N SER A 163 19.61 -4.51 -4.37
CA SER A 163 18.24 -4.65 -4.91
C SER A 163 18.12 -5.86 -5.83
N ASN A 164 19.24 -6.31 -6.41
CA ASN A 164 19.29 -7.46 -7.33
C ASN A 164 20.54 -8.29 -7.05
N ASP A 165 20.43 -9.59 -7.28
CA ASP A 165 21.58 -10.49 -7.46
C ASP A 165 21.66 -10.85 -8.94
N ASP A 166 22.32 -9.98 -9.70
CA ASP A 166 22.37 -10.05 -11.16
C ASP A 166 20.95 -10.14 -11.74
N VAL A 167 20.69 -11.08 -12.66
CA VAL A 167 19.36 -11.42 -13.16
C VAL A 167 18.62 -12.46 -12.31
N PHE A 168 19.28 -13.10 -11.33
CA PHE A 168 18.75 -14.29 -10.65
C PHE A 168 17.76 -13.97 -9.56
N LEU A 169 18.05 -12.94 -8.75
CA LEU A 169 17.13 -12.43 -7.72
C LEU A 169 16.85 -10.96 -7.95
N LYS A 170 15.58 -10.58 -7.79
CA LYS A 170 15.16 -9.17 -7.80
C LYS A 170 14.19 -8.91 -6.67
N TRP A 171 14.54 -7.96 -5.79
CA TRP A 171 13.69 -7.55 -4.68
C TRP A 171 12.65 -6.51 -5.12
N GLY A 172 11.42 -6.67 -4.63
CA GLY A 172 10.26 -5.82 -4.94
C GLY A 172 10.31 -4.44 -4.28
N GLY A 173 11.20 -4.22 -3.32
CA GLY A 173 11.37 -2.96 -2.61
C GLY A 173 10.86 -2.98 -1.18
N ASP A 174 11.06 -1.86 -0.49
CA ASP A 174 10.87 -1.69 0.95
C ASP A 174 9.45 -1.25 1.31
N ASN A 175 8.69 -2.15 1.94
CA ASN A 175 7.37 -1.84 2.48
C ASN A 175 7.45 -1.57 3.99
N THR A 176 7.63 -0.30 4.33
CA THR A 176 7.69 0.20 5.72
C THR A 176 6.38 0.14 6.53
N ALA A 177 5.29 -0.36 5.95
CA ALA A 177 3.98 -0.51 6.57
C ALA A 177 3.67 -2.00 6.89
N ASP A 178 2.39 -2.35 6.97
CA ASP A 178 1.92 -3.72 6.85
C ASP A 178 1.59 -4.06 5.39
N GLY A 179 1.72 -5.33 5.00
CA GLY A 179 1.43 -5.77 3.64
C GLY A 179 2.38 -6.84 3.14
N VAL A 180 2.91 -6.63 1.93
CA VAL A 180 3.73 -7.60 1.21
C VAL A 180 5.06 -7.00 0.77
N GLU A 181 6.10 -7.83 0.84
CA GLU A 181 7.34 -7.70 0.06
C GLU A 181 7.58 -8.98 -0.71
N ALA A 182 8.05 -8.85 -1.95
CA ALA A 182 8.34 -10.00 -2.80
C ALA A 182 9.79 -10.04 -3.28
N VAL A 183 10.27 -11.25 -3.57
CA VAL A 183 11.51 -11.48 -4.31
C VAL A 183 11.20 -12.38 -5.49
N LEU A 184 11.53 -11.88 -6.69
CA LEU A 184 11.51 -12.64 -7.92
C LEU A 184 12.79 -13.49 -8.02
N ILE A 185 12.62 -14.75 -8.41
CA ILE A 185 13.67 -15.71 -8.71
C ILE A 185 13.56 -16.08 -10.20
N ASP A 186 14.63 -15.84 -10.97
CA ASP A 186 14.78 -16.31 -12.35
C ASP A 186 15.55 -17.63 -12.36
N VAL A 187 14.82 -18.74 -12.22
CA VAL A 187 15.40 -20.09 -12.21
C VAL A 187 15.88 -20.50 -13.59
N LYS A 188 15.24 -20.01 -14.65
CA LYS A 188 15.70 -20.21 -16.02
C LYS A 188 17.10 -19.62 -16.23
N ALA A 189 17.35 -18.39 -15.77
CA ALA A 189 18.68 -17.79 -15.81
C ALA A 189 19.68 -18.58 -14.94
N LEU A 190 19.27 -19.03 -13.75
CA LEU A 190 20.12 -19.87 -12.90
C LEU A 190 20.55 -21.15 -13.61
N GLN A 191 19.63 -21.87 -14.25
CA GLN A 191 19.92 -23.08 -15.01
C GLN A 191 20.87 -22.81 -16.19
N GLN A 192 20.69 -21.69 -16.89
CA GLN A 192 21.54 -21.32 -18.03
C GLN A 192 22.98 -21.00 -17.60
N ASN A 193 23.14 -20.29 -16.49
CA ASN A 193 24.44 -19.84 -16.00
C ASN A 193 25.16 -20.92 -15.17
N TYR A 194 24.41 -21.84 -14.59
CA TYR A 194 24.92 -22.91 -13.73
C TYR A 194 24.41 -24.30 -14.18
N PRO A 195 24.69 -24.73 -15.41
CA PRO A 195 24.14 -25.97 -15.98
C PRO A 195 24.62 -27.25 -15.27
N ASN A 196 25.72 -27.16 -14.51
CA ASN A 196 26.30 -28.29 -13.77
C ASN A 196 25.83 -28.37 -12.30
N ILE A 197 25.04 -27.40 -11.83
CA ILE A 197 24.50 -27.42 -10.48
C ILE A 197 23.22 -28.25 -10.47
N GLN A 198 23.24 -29.32 -9.69
CA GLN A 198 22.11 -30.23 -9.57
C GLN A 198 21.05 -29.73 -8.58
N GLU A 199 21.42 -28.85 -7.66
CA GLU A 199 20.52 -28.37 -6.62
C GLU A 199 20.76 -26.89 -6.38
N PHE A 200 19.71 -26.09 -6.52
CA PHE A 200 19.68 -24.69 -6.13
C PHE A 200 19.09 -24.56 -4.73
N LEU A 201 19.79 -23.85 -3.86
CA LEU A 201 19.35 -23.56 -2.50
C LEU A 201 19.15 -22.05 -2.36
N ILE A 202 17.91 -21.64 -2.08
CA ILE A 202 17.54 -20.25 -1.83
C ILE A 202 17.02 -20.12 -0.41
N GLN A 203 17.66 -19.26 0.38
CA GLN A 203 17.28 -19.00 1.75
C GLN A 203 16.40 -17.77 1.84
N MET A 204 15.25 -17.92 2.48
CA MET A 204 14.32 -16.85 2.80
C MET A 204 14.58 -16.40 4.23
N ARG A 205 15.18 -15.22 4.38
CA ARG A 205 15.51 -14.65 5.68
C ARG A 205 14.83 -13.30 5.86
N ALA A 206 14.54 -12.90 7.10
CA ALA A 206 13.99 -11.58 7.40
C ALA A 206 14.23 -11.17 8.86
N PHE A 207 14.08 -9.88 9.16
CA PHE A 207 14.00 -9.35 10.51
C PHE A 207 13.04 -8.16 10.56
N TRP A 208 12.57 -7.79 11.75
CA TRP A 208 11.74 -6.60 11.96
C TRP A 208 12.61 -5.38 12.22
N TYR A 209 12.55 -4.39 11.33
CA TYR A 209 13.28 -3.13 11.49
C TYR A 209 12.63 -2.20 12.51
N SER A 210 11.31 -2.02 12.41
CA SER A 210 10.60 -1.04 13.24
C SER A 210 10.07 -1.65 14.53
N SER A 211 9.14 -2.61 14.43
CA SER A 211 8.56 -3.24 15.61
C SER A 211 8.07 -4.65 15.30
N GLN A 212 8.38 -5.58 16.20
CA GLN A 212 7.83 -6.93 16.17
C GLN A 212 6.56 -7.00 17.02
N GLY A 213 5.46 -7.49 16.43
CA GLY A 213 4.22 -7.85 17.11
C GLY A 213 4.19 -9.36 17.37
N THR A 214 3.19 -10.06 16.82
CA THR A 214 3.11 -11.54 16.91
C THR A 214 4.26 -12.24 16.19
N GLY A 215 4.98 -11.55 15.30
CA GLY A 215 6.05 -12.12 14.48
C GLY A 215 5.56 -13.04 13.36
N GLN A 216 4.25 -13.22 13.20
CA GLN A 216 3.68 -14.11 12.20
C GLN A 216 3.87 -13.55 10.78
N VAL A 217 4.46 -14.35 9.90
CA VAL A 217 4.65 -14.01 8.49
C VAL A 217 4.07 -15.15 7.67
N THR A 218 3.32 -14.84 6.62
CA THR A 218 2.89 -15.82 5.62
C THR A 218 3.89 -15.79 4.48
N LEU A 219 4.56 -16.92 4.24
CA LEU A 219 5.38 -17.11 3.05
C LEU A 219 4.53 -17.72 1.95
N GLU A 220 4.42 -17.03 0.83
CA GLU A 220 3.80 -17.56 -0.38
C GLU A 220 4.86 -17.83 -1.43
N PHE A 221 4.79 -19.01 -2.03
CA PHE A 221 5.58 -19.39 -3.18
C PHE A 221 4.63 -19.51 -4.37
N GLU A 222 4.90 -18.77 -5.44
CA GLU A 222 4.18 -18.89 -6.69
C GLU A 222 5.13 -19.05 -7.86
N SER A 223 4.97 -20.11 -8.64
CA SER A 223 5.86 -20.43 -9.75
C SER A 223 5.17 -20.28 -11.11
N TYR A 224 5.96 -19.96 -12.13
CA TYR A 224 5.50 -19.66 -13.48
C TYR A 224 6.42 -20.29 -14.53
N LYS A 225 5.83 -20.69 -15.65
CA LYS A 225 6.53 -21.15 -16.86
C LYS A 225 6.26 -20.19 -18.00
N ASN A 226 7.30 -19.83 -18.74
CA ASN A 226 7.29 -18.81 -19.78
C ASN A 226 6.82 -17.42 -19.27
N GLY A 227 6.50 -16.52 -20.20
CA GLY A 227 6.08 -15.16 -19.90
C GLY A 227 7.23 -14.22 -19.55
N SER A 228 6.85 -13.02 -19.13
CA SER A 228 7.78 -11.99 -18.65
C SER A 228 7.33 -11.51 -17.28
N MET A 229 8.28 -11.44 -16.34
CA MET A 229 8.03 -10.96 -14.99
C MET A 229 8.19 -9.44 -14.93
N THR A 230 7.14 -8.74 -14.52
CA THR A 230 7.13 -7.28 -14.37
C THR A 230 6.82 -6.92 -12.94
N GLN A 231 7.57 -5.97 -12.37
CA GLN A 231 7.32 -5.50 -11.02
C GLN A 231 6.05 -4.65 -10.96
N SER A 232 5.23 -4.86 -9.93
CA SER A 232 4.02 -4.11 -9.63
C SER A 232 3.99 -3.78 -8.14
N GLY A 233 4.38 -2.55 -7.78
CA GLY A 233 4.58 -2.17 -6.39
C GLY A 233 5.70 -3.01 -5.75
N TYR A 234 5.37 -3.63 -4.62
CA TYR A 234 6.26 -4.54 -3.87
C TYR A 234 6.16 -6.01 -4.31
N ASP A 235 5.45 -6.27 -5.42
CA ASP A 235 5.17 -7.60 -5.96
C ASP A 235 5.60 -7.72 -7.43
N PHE A 236 5.46 -8.92 -8.02
CA PHE A 236 5.74 -9.23 -9.41
C PHE A 236 4.57 -9.94 -10.08
N ILE A 237 4.30 -9.57 -11.33
CA ILE A 237 3.25 -10.13 -12.17
C ILE A 237 3.89 -10.80 -13.38
N ASN A 238 3.51 -12.04 -13.65
CA ASN A 238 3.86 -12.72 -14.90
C ASN A 238 2.85 -12.34 -16.00
N THR A 239 3.34 -11.85 -17.14
CA THR A 239 2.51 -11.58 -18.32
C THR A 239 2.90 -12.52 -19.46
N GLY A 240 1.92 -13.22 -20.03
CA GLY A 240 2.12 -14.12 -21.18
C GLY A 240 2.72 -15.50 -20.84
N GLY A 241 2.85 -15.84 -19.56
CA GLY A 241 3.25 -17.18 -19.10
C GLY A 241 2.10 -17.91 -18.39
N GLN A 242 2.44 -19.03 -17.78
CA GLN A 242 1.51 -19.93 -17.10
C GLN A 242 1.97 -20.15 -15.65
N ARG A 243 1.11 -19.84 -14.68
CA ARG A 243 1.26 -20.24 -13.26
C ARG A 243 1.30 -21.76 -13.15
N ILE A 244 2.29 -22.31 -12.47
CA ILE A 244 2.48 -23.75 -12.32
C ILE A 244 1.99 -24.21 -10.95
N GLN A 245 2.41 -23.51 -9.90
CA GLN A 245 2.13 -23.92 -8.54
C GLN A 245 2.00 -22.69 -7.64
N TRP A 246 1.14 -22.81 -6.64
CA TRP A 246 1.00 -21.85 -5.57
C TRP A 246 0.98 -22.60 -4.24
N LEU A 247 1.83 -22.18 -3.31
CA LEU A 247 1.96 -22.74 -1.98
C LEU A 247 1.97 -21.59 -0.98
N SER A 248 1.43 -21.81 0.21
CA SER A 248 1.43 -20.84 1.29
C SER A 248 1.67 -21.55 2.61
N THR A 249 2.52 -20.98 3.44
CA THR A 249 2.80 -21.48 4.79
C THR A 249 2.96 -20.32 5.77
N GLN A 250 2.61 -20.58 7.02
CA GLN A 250 2.83 -19.62 8.11
C GLN A 250 4.14 -19.92 8.81
N VAL A 251 4.96 -18.89 8.94
CA VAL A 251 6.23 -18.91 9.66
C VAL A 251 6.24 -17.80 10.70
N TYR A 252 7.23 -17.83 11.58
CA TYR A 252 7.38 -16.82 12.62
C TYR A 252 8.78 -16.22 12.57
N CYS A 253 8.84 -14.90 12.48
CA CYS A 253 10.06 -14.11 12.60
C CYS A 253 10.04 -13.35 13.92
N TYR A 254 10.99 -13.65 14.80
CA TYR A 254 11.20 -12.95 16.08
C TYR A 254 12.53 -12.19 16.11
N ASP A 255 13.24 -12.13 14.99
CA ASP A 255 14.49 -11.39 14.90
C ASP A 255 14.19 -9.89 14.75
N THR A 256 14.81 -9.10 15.62
CA THR A 256 14.73 -7.64 15.67
C THR A 256 16.11 -7.00 15.57
N VAL A 257 17.15 -7.82 15.39
CA VAL A 257 18.53 -7.35 15.30
C VAL A 257 18.84 -7.02 13.85
N ARG A 258 19.33 -5.79 13.63
CA ARG A 258 19.81 -5.37 12.31
C ARG A 258 21.07 -6.17 11.94
N GLY A 259 20.88 -7.21 11.12
CA GLY A 259 21.93 -8.11 10.67
C GLY A 259 21.46 -8.98 9.50
N ASP A 260 21.76 -10.28 9.56
CA ASP A 260 21.41 -11.23 8.49
C ASP A 260 19.93 -11.69 8.54
N GLY A 261 19.25 -11.45 9.66
CA GLY A 261 17.88 -11.87 9.94
C GLY A 261 17.74 -13.32 10.41
N ALA A 262 16.52 -13.74 10.72
CA ALA A 262 16.19 -15.14 10.98
C ALA A 262 15.97 -15.88 9.65
N LEU A 263 16.39 -17.15 9.58
CA LEU A 263 16.00 -18.06 8.51
C LEU A 263 14.54 -18.46 8.72
N LEU A 264 13.70 -18.17 7.73
CA LEU A 264 12.27 -18.47 7.76
C LEU A 264 11.91 -19.71 6.97
N ALA A 265 12.53 -19.89 5.80
CA ALA A 265 12.37 -21.07 4.96
C ALA A 265 13.56 -21.21 3.99
N THR A 266 13.70 -22.39 3.41
CA THR A 266 14.64 -22.73 2.36
C THR A 266 13.88 -23.38 1.20
N LEU A 267 14.11 -22.86 0.00
CA LEU A 267 13.69 -23.50 -1.24
C LEU A 267 14.88 -24.33 -1.76
N THR A 268 14.67 -25.63 -1.84
CA THR A 268 15.57 -26.57 -2.50
C THR A 268 14.95 -26.96 -3.82
N TYR A 269 15.67 -26.78 -4.93
CA TYR A 269 15.17 -27.13 -6.26
C TYR A 269 16.23 -27.82 -7.11
N ASN A 270 15.92 -29.04 -7.55
CA ASN A 270 16.71 -29.80 -8.52
C ASN A 270 16.09 -29.68 -9.92
N PRO A 271 16.69 -28.89 -10.82
CA PRO A 271 16.17 -28.69 -12.17
C PRO A 271 16.29 -29.93 -13.07
N SER A 272 17.21 -30.85 -12.77
CA SER A 272 17.47 -32.04 -13.59
C SER A 272 16.42 -33.11 -13.32
N GLU A 273 16.05 -33.26 -12.06
CA GLU A 273 15.04 -34.22 -11.60
C GLU A 273 13.63 -33.62 -11.60
N ASN A 274 13.52 -32.29 -11.71
CA ASN A 274 12.27 -31.54 -11.53
C ASN A 274 11.63 -31.81 -10.16
N THR A 275 12.48 -31.97 -9.15
CA THR A 275 12.09 -32.17 -7.76
C THR A 275 12.50 -30.94 -6.95
N GLY A 276 11.84 -30.73 -5.83
CA GLY A 276 12.20 -29.66 -4.92
C GLY A 276 11.29 -29.64 -3.72
N GLN A 277 11.68 -28.87 -2.71
CA GLN A 277 10.96 -28.75 -1.46
C GLN A 277 11.06 -27.30 -0.97
N LEU A 278 9.98 -26.83 -0.36
CA LEU A 278 9.96 -25.63 0.46
C LEU A 278 9.85 -26.07 1.93
N ALA A 279 10.85 -25.74 2.76
CA ALA A 279 10.94 -26.18 4.16
C ALA A 279 11.37 -25.05 5.10
#